data_AF-A0A1Y2CQK4-F1
#
_entry.id   AF-A0A1Y2CQK4-F1
#
_cell.length_a   1.000
_cell.length_b   1.000
_cell.length_c   1.000
_cell.angle_alpha   90.00
_cell.angle_beta   90.00
_cell.angle_gamma   90.00
#
_symmetry.space_group_name_H-M   'P 1'
#
loop_
_entity.id
_entity.type
_entity.pdbx_description
1 polymer ?
#
loop_
_entity_poly.entity_id
_entity_poly.type
_entity_poly.pdbx_seq_one_letter_code
_entity_poly.pdbx_strand_id
1 'polypeptide(L)'
;MLCPPRNNLSESEDDEPSVLCCCVGLFGPSRRGYQRLTGGTSATTATTTSGLSEELAAAVTDVRGGVHVLDFPALRSLSLLVFSGRADLRRIAAAALVDASEQDAFRVQRVAVECAKNLLEDSDPEVQRAAAAALGNLAVNPNNQVTIVEFGVLEPLVSIMSTSDDIEVQCNAVGCITNLATHDDNKDKIAQSGALIPLTKLAASEDLRVQRNATGALLNMTHTVDNRMQLVSAELSLFSNIAVDYTHRKLLSSTEPNVVVFLIRLTDSPALKVQCQATLALRNLASDDFFQVEIVKQHGLSPLHQLLQSQIPQIILASVACIRNISIHPSNESPIVEAGFLPLLLELLVVDNPEIQCHSMSTIRNLASSDENKAKIIESGAIQRIGELLRLQEGVVSDNVKSEMTACLAVLALMDEAKPGMLKILKYLIRLTSSPDIDVRSNSAFAIGNSVANLNEKETDLFISHWSGVRKYIAKFIKSSDYSLRHIAVWTLVQCVSGNDKLKSKLLDDEELLKLIETVSKQRLPRGPESVSSGGLVVENSAEELSQTLLQELKP
;
A
#
# COMPACT_ATOMS: atom_id res chain seq x y z
N MET A 1 28.70 -7.46 44.91
CA MET A 1 29.03 -6.45 43.88
C MET A 1 28.94 -7.13 42.52
N LEU A 2 27.89 -6.76 41.79
CA LEU A 2 27.68 -6.78 40.35
C LEU A 2 27.91 -8.08 39.54
N CYS A 3 26.77 -8.64 39.13
CA CYS A 3 26.59 -9.64 38.07
C CYS A 3 27.06 -9.15 36.69
N PRO A 4 27.42 -10.08 35.78
CA PRO A 4 27.75 -9.79 34.38
C PRO A 4 26.50 -9.51 33.52
N PRO A 5 26.65 -8.86 32.35
CA PRO A 5 25.53 -8.48 31.49
C PRO A 5 24.96 -9.67 30.73
N ARG A 6 23.62 -9.69 30.61
CA ARG A 6 22.83 -10.64 29.82
C ARG A 6 22.62 -10.11 28.39
N ASN A 7 22.86 -11.01 27.44
CA ASN A 7 22.17 -11.25 26.17
C ASN A 7 21.90 -10.08 25.21
N ASN A 8 22.69 -10.07 24.13
CA ASN A 8 22.31 -9.61 22.81
C ASN A 8 21.17 -10.47 22.26
N LEU A 9 20.03 -9.85 21.97
CA LEU A 9 18.99 -10.36 21.09
C LEU A 9 18.98 -9.47 19.84
N SER A 10 19.30 -10.11 18.71
CA SER A 10 18.91 -9.81 17.33
C SER A 10 18.28 -8.44 17.04
N GLU A 11 19.07 -7.59 16.37
CA GLU A 11 18.57 -6.54 15.49
C GLU A 11 17.85 -7.20 14.30
N SER A 12 16.55 -6.99 14.20
CA SER A 12 15.77 -7.15 12.96
C SER A 12 15.59 -5.75 12.38
N GLU A 13 16.45 -5.37 11.44
CA GLU A 13 16.23 -4.22 10.56
C GLU A 13 15.27 -4.67 9.45
N ASP A 14 13.98 -4.35 9.60
CA ASP A 14 12.98 -4.31 8.52
C ASP A 14 11.86 -3.36 9.00
N ASP A 15 12.12 -2.06 8.95
CA ASP A 15 11.10 -1.01 9.05
C ASP A 15 11.01 -0.30 7.70
N GLU A 16 9.96 -0.61 6.93
CA GLU A 16 9.53 0.18 5.77
C GLU A 16 9.32 1.64 6.19
N PRO A 17 9.72 2.63 5.37
CA PRO A 17 9.44 4.03 5.66
C PRO A 17 7.93 4.30 5.49
N SER A 18 7.22 4.35 6.62
CA SER A 18 5.85 4.85 6.70
C SER A 18 5.74 6.23 6.01
N VAL A 19 4.76 6.35 5.11
CA VAL A 19 4.45 7.54 4.27
C VAL A 19 3.82 8.68 5.12
N LEU A 20 4.23 8.82 6.39
CA LEU A 20 3.45 9.51 7.42
C LEU A 20 3.69 11.03 7.55
N CYS A 21 4.53 11.67 6.73
CA CYS A 21 5.00 13.04 7.03
C CYS A 21 4.44 14.20 6.16
N CYS A 22 3.39 13.99 5.35
CA CYS A 22 2.85 15.08 4.49
C CYS A 22 1.48 15.67 4.91
N CYS A 23 0.84 15.17 5.98
CA CYS A 23 -0.49 15.65 6.38
C CYS A 23 -0.51 16.67 7.54
N VAL A 24 0.63 16.97 8.16
CA VAL A 24 0.69 17.84 9.36
C VAL A 24 0.67 19.34 9.02
N GLY A 25 0.90 19.72 7.76
CA GLY A 25 1.08 21.13 7.35
C GLY A 25 -0.16 21.93 6.93
N LEU A 26 -1.38 21.37 6.98
CA LEU A 26 -2.58 22.01 6.41
C LEU A 26 -3.67 22.40 7.44
N PHE A 27 -3.45 22.13 8.73
CA PHE A 27 -4.34 22.53 9.82
C PHE A 27 -3.89 23.87 10.41
N GLY A 28 -4.00 24.94 9.61
CA GLY A 28 -3.80 26.30 10.10
C GLY A 28 -5.03 26.78 10.91
N PRO A 29 -4.84 27.57 11.98
CA PRO A 29 -5.94 28.11 12.77
C PRO A 29 -6.83 29.02 11.90
N SER A 30 -8.14 28.81 11.99
CA SER A 30 -9.15 29.60 11.30
C SER A 30 -9.18 31.01 11.88
N ARG A 31 -8.40 31.94 11.32
CA ARG A 31 -8.47 33.36 11.70
C ARG A 31 -9.71 34.02 11.09
N ARG A 32 -10.80 34.12 11.86
CA ARG A 32 -11.83 35.17 11.70
C ARG A 32 -12.29 35.67 13.06
N GLY A 33 -12.26 36.98 13.23
CA GLY A 33 -12.40 37.67 14.51
C GLY A 33 -13.80 37.61 15.10
N TYR A 34 -13.87 37.18 16.36
CA TYR A 34 -14.97 37.51 17.25
C TYR A 34 -15.01 39.03 17.45
N GLN A 35 -16.11 39.66 17.07
CA GLN A 35 -16.35 41.07 17.43
C GLN A 35 -16.47 41.17 18.95
N ARG A 36 -15.52 41.89 19.57
CA ARG A 36 -15.57 42.24 21.00
C ARG A 36 -16.85 43.02 21.28
N LEU A 37 -17.72 42.45 22.11
CA LEU A 37 -18.83 43.17 22.72
C LEU A 37 -18.26 44.15 23.76
N THR A 38 -18.06 45.41 23.36
CA THR A 38 -17.79 46.52 24.29
C THR A 38 -19.11 47.18 24.67
N GLY A 39 -19.66 46.82 25.83
CA GLY A 39 -20.78 47.53 26.47
C GLY A 39 -20.32 48.08 27.81
N GLY A 40 -20.09 49.40 27.89
CA GLY A 40 -19.79 50.09 29.14
C GLY A 40 -21.07 50.61 29.80
N THR A 41 -21.22 50.38 31.10
CA THR A 41 -22.06 51.21 31.98
C THR A 41 -21.48 51.25 33.39
N SER A 42 -21.54 52.45 33.96
CA SER A 42 -20.98 52.90 35.24
C SER A 42 -21.57 52.21 36.48
N ALA A 43 -20.72 52.05 37.49
CA ALA A 43 -21.03 51.50 38.80
C ALA A 43 -22.06 52.33 39.59
N THR A 44 -23.01 51.64 40.23
CA THR A 44 -23.58 52.01 41.54
C THR A 44 -24.04 50.76 42.29
N THR A 45 -23.79 50.76 43.59
CA THR A 45 -23.87 49.70 44.60
C THR A 45 -25.24 49.06 44.82
N ALA A 46 -25.32 47.73 44.73
CA ALA A 46 -26.23 46.88 45.50
C ALA A 46 -25.71 45.42 45.53
N THR A 47 -25.35 44.92 46.70
CA THR A 47 -25.00 43.51 46.95
C THR A 47 -26.25 42.63 46.83
N THR A 48 -26.53 42.20 45.60
CA THR A 48 -27.43 41.08 45.28
C THR A 48 -26.59 39.93 44.72
N THR A 49 -27.12 38.72 44.72
CA THR A 49 -26.51 37.51 44.11
C THR A 49 -26.04 37.70 42.64
N SER A 50 -26.44 38.78 41.98
CA SER A 50 -25.93 39.25 40.68
C SER A 50 -24.49 39.80 40.71
N GLY A 51 -24.04 40.40 41.83
CA GLY A 51 -22.71 41.01 41.93
C GLY A 51 -21.56 39.99 41.96
N LEU A 52 -21.77 38.87 42.66
CA LEU A 52 -20.81 37.74 42.66
C LEU A 52 -20.63 37.14 41.26
N SER A 53 -21.71 37.03 40.47
CA SER A 53 -21.61 36.53 39.10
C SER A 53 -20.89 37.48 38.15
N GLU A 54 -21.02 38.79 38.35
CA GLU A 54 -20.30 39.80 37.56
C GLU A 54 -18.82 39.87 37.95
N GLU A 55 -18.48 39.74 39.24
CA GLU A 55 -17.09 39.62 39.70
C GLU A 55 -16.42 38.33 39.21
N LEU A 56 -17.15 37.20 39.19
CA LEU A 56 -16.65 35.93 38.64
C LEU A 56 -16.47 36.00 37.12
N ALA A 57 -17.39 36.63 36.40
CA ALA A 57 -17.27 36.89 34.96
C ALA A 57 -16.10 37.82 34.65
N ALA A 58 -15.90 38.87 35.45
CA ALA A 58 -14.75 39.76 35.37
C ALA A 58 -13.44 39.01 35.66
N ALA A 59 -13.41 38.10 36.64
CA ALA A 59 -12.22 37.30 36.98
C ALA A 59 -11.81 36.32 35.86
N VAL A 60 -12.77 35.84 35.07
CA VAL A 60 -12.51 34.96 33.92
C VAL A 60 -12.12 35.76 32.65
N THR A 61 -12.57 37.01 32.53
CA THR A 61 -12.29 37.87 31.37
C THR A 61 -11.08 38.80 31.56
N ASP A 62 -10.71 39.16 32.80
CA ASP A 62 -9.59 40.02 33.14
C ASP A 62 -8.31 39.20 33.37
N VAL A 63 -7.80 38.58 32.30
CA VAL A 63 -6.51 37.86 32.25
C VAL A 63 -5.33 38.86 32.28
N ARG A 64 -5.38 39.91 33.11
CA ARG A 64 -4.32 40.95 33.19
C ARG A 64 -3.12 40.56 34.05
N GLY A 65 -3.03 39.31 34.52
CA GLY A 65 -2.05 38.87 35.53
C GLY A 65 -1.18 37.66 35.19
N GLY A 66 -1.17 37.18 33.94
CA GLY A 66 -0.32 36.03 33.56
C GLY A 66 -0.76 34.66 34.10
N VAL A 67 -2.00 34.52 34.56
CA VAL A 67 -2.61 33.23 34.97
C VAL A 67 -3.43 32.69 33.80
N HIS A 68 -3.15 31.47 33.34
CA HIS A 68 -3.90 30.85 32.25
C HIS A 68 -5.31 30.45 32.72
N VAL A 69 -6.34 30.65 31.90
CA VAL A 69 -7.74 30.33 32.28
C VAL A 69 -7.93 28.83 32.56
N LEU A 70 -7.03 27.99 32.05
CA LEU A 70 -6.98 26.54 32.30
C LEU A 70 -6.22 26.14 33.59
N ASP A 71 -5.85 27.10 34.45
CA ASP A 71 -5.20 26.85 35.74
C ASP A 71 -6.18 26.90 36.94
N PHE A 72 -5.77 26.28 38.06
CA PHE A 72 -6.63 25.90 39.19
C PHE A 72 -7.42 27.04 39.90
N PRO A 73 -7.03 28.33 39.86
CA PRO A 73 -7.89 29.41 40.36
C PRO A 73 -8.98 29.83 39.37
N ALA A 74 -8.64 29.94 38.08
CA ALA A 74 -9.53 30.43 37.03
C ALA A 74 -10.57 29.36 36.62
N LEU A 75 -10.20 28.09 36.64
CA LEU A 75 -11.10 26.97 36.36
C LEU A 75 -12.27 26.85 37.34
N ARG A 76 -12.05 27.23 38.61
CA ARG A 76 -13.13 27.24 39.60
C ARG A 76 -14.18 28.29 39.27
N SER A 77 -13.74 29.49 38.86
CA SER A 77 -14.63 30.56 38.43
C SER A 77 -15.35 30.18 37.14
N LEU A 78 -14.64 29.60 36.18
CA LEU A 78 -15.22 29.08 34.94
C LEU A 78 -16.32 28.05 35.24
N SER A 79 -16.04 27.08 36.11
CA SER A 79 -17.01 26.05 36.51
C SER A 79 -18.28 26.66 37.11
N LEU A 80 -18.15 27.65 38.00
CA LEU A 80 -19.31 28.35 38.57
C LEU A 80 -20.17 29.06 37.51
N LEU A 81 -19.55 29.63 36.47
CA LEU A 81 -20.27 30.29 35.38
C LEU A 81 -20.98 29.27 34.49
N VAL A 82 -20.34 28.14 34.16
CA VAL A 82 -20.92 27.05 33.34
C VAL A 82 -22.15 26.46 34.01
N PHE A 83 -22.07 26.17 35.31
CA PHE A 83 -23.19 25.58 36.06
C PHE A 83 -24.21 26.62 36.55
N SER A 84 -24.10 27.87 36.11
CA SER A 84 -25.09 28.88 36.41
C SER A 84 -26.36 28.66 35.59
N GLY A 85 -27.52 28.89 36.20
CA GLY A 85 -28.80 28.85 35.49
C GLY A 85 -28.99 29.97 34.45
N ARG A 86 -28.03 30.91 34.33
CA ARG A 86 -28.17 32.09 33.48
C ARG A 86 -27.42 31.93 32.15
N ALA A 87 -28.12 32.14 31.04
CA ALA A 87 -27.57 31.97 29.70
C ALA A 87 -26.44 32.94 29.37
N ASP A 88 -26.49 34.18 29.86
CA ASP A 88 -25.46 35.20 29.66
C ASP A 88 -24.11 34.79 30.27
N LEU A 89 -24.12 34.24 31.49
CA LEU A 89 -22.92 33.75 32.16
C LEU A 89 -22.33 32.52 31.47
N ARG A 90 -23.17 31.62 30.94
CA ARG A 90 -22.71 30.45 30.17
C ARG A 90 -22.07 30.86 28.84
N ARG A 91 -22.58 31.90 28.16
CA ARG A 91 -21.92 32.49 26.97
C ARG A 91 -20.55 33.07 27.30
N ILE A 92 -20.43 33.80 28.42
CA ILE A 92 -19.14 34.34 28.88
C ILE A 92 -18.17 33.20 29.17
N ALA A 93 -18.62 32.14 29.85
CA ALA A 93 -17.81 30.97 30.12
C ALA A 93 -17.32 30.28 28.83
N ALA A 94 -18.21 30.11 27.86
CA ALA A 94 -17.88 29.48 26.58
C ALA A 94 -16.87 30.31 25.76
N ALA A 95 -17.05 31.63 25.71
CA ALA A 95 -16.10 32.53 25.05
C ALA A 95 -14.71 32.47 25.70
N ALA A 96 -14.64 32.53 27.03
CA ALA A 96 -13.38 32.45 27.75
C ALA A 96 -12.66 31.11 27.53
N LEU A 97 -13.42 30.01 27.43
CA LEU A 97 -12.87 28.69 27.16
C LEU A 97 -12.28 28.56 25.74
N VAL A 98 -12.93 29.16 24.74
CA VAL A 98 -12.39 29.23 23.37
C VAL A 98 -11.12 30.06 23.35
N ASP A 99 -11.15 31.27 23.88
CA ASP A 99 -10.00 32.18 23.90
C ASP A 99 -8.78 31.52 24.59
N ALA A 100 -9.02 30.80 25.69
CA ALA A 100 -7.99 30.05 26.40
C ALA A 100 -7.42 28.88 25.58
N SER A 101 -8.24 28.22 24.78
CA SER A 101 -7.82 27.09 23.95
C SER A 101 -7.02 27.51 22.71
N GLU A 102 -7.17 28.76 22.26
CA GLU A 102 -6.45 29.30 21.08
C GLU A 102 -5.02 29.73 21.40
N GLN A 103 -4.74 30.10 22.64
CA GLN A 103 -3.46 30.72 23.01
C GLN A 103 -2.34 29.71 23.27
N ASP A 104 -2.64 28.53 23.82
CA ASP A 104 -1.69 27.43 23.96
C ASP A 104 -2.40 26.09 24.24
N ALA A 105 -2.08 25.05 23.46
CA ALA A 105 -2.60 23.70 23.67
C ALA A 105 -1.81 22.99 24.79
N PHE A 106 -1.88 23.48 26.03
CA PHE A 106 -1.27 22.82 27.19
C PHE A 106 -2.03 21.54 27.60
N ARG A 107 -1.41 20.76 28.50
CA ARG A 107 -2.07 19.59 29.11
C ARG A 107 -3.34 20.05 29.82
N VAL A 108 -4.48 19.57 29.35
CA VAL A 108 -5.79 20.00 29.84
C VAL A 108 -6.10 19.37 31.21
N GLN A 109 -6.68 20.17 32.10
CA GLN A 109 -7.20 19.66 33.37
C GLN A 109 -8.62 19.11 33.20
N ARG A 110 -8.96 18.09 33.99
CA ARG A 110 -10.29 17.44 34.00
C ARG A 110 -11.45 18.45 34.06
N VAL A 111 -11.35 19.45 34.92
CA VAL A 111 -12.41 20.45 35.14
C VAL A 111 -12.71 21.24 33.86
N ALA A 112 -11.70 21.51 33.03
CA ALA A 112 -11.90 22.22 31.76
C ALA A 112 -12.69 21.38 30.75
N VAL A 113 -12.39 20.07 30.67
CA VAL A 113 -13.11 19.14 29.79
C VAL A 113 -14.55 18.95 30.26
N GLU A 114 -14.78 18.85 31.58
CA GLU A 114 -16.13 18.78 32.17
C GLU A 114 -16.94 20.06 31.89
N CYS A 115 -16.31 21.23 31.98
CA CYS A 115 -16.93 22.51 31.63
C CYS A 115 -17.33 22.54 30.14
N ALA A 116 -16.40 22.18 29.25
CA ALA A 116 -16.65 22.11 27.81
C ALA A 116 -17.80 21.15 27.48
N LYS A 117 -17.80 19.96 28.10
CA LYS A 117 -18.84 18.94 27.94
C LYS A 117 -20.23 19.49 28.29
N ASN A 118 -20.38 20.15 29.44
CA ASN A 118 -21.67 20.72 29.85
C ASN A 118 -22.13 21.82 28.88
N LEU A 119 -21.21 22.63 28.36
CA LEU A 119 -21.54 23.67 27.39
C LEU A 119 -21.94 23.11 26.00
N LEU A 120 -21.46 21.92 25.61
CA LEU A 120 -21.93 21.24 24.39
C LEU A 120 -23.41 20.84 24.47
N GLU A 121 -23.92 20.60 25.68
CA GLU A 121 -25.32 20.21 25.92
C GLU A 121 -26.24 21.44 26.09
N ASP A 122 -25.71 22.67 25.97
CA ASP A 122 -26.53 23.88 26.04
C ASP A 122 -27.51 23.96 24.86
N SER A 123 -28.67 24.55 25.09
CA SER A 123 -29.66 24.85 24.06
C SER A 123 -29.23 25.95 23.08
N ASP A 124 -28.23 26.77 23.44
CA ASP A 124 -27.76 27.89 22.65
C ASP A 124 -26.67 27.47 21.63
N PRO A 125 -26.91 27.58 20.30
CA PRO A 125 -25.92 27.25 19.29
C PRO A 125 -24.61 28.05 19.41
N GLU A 126 -24.64 29.28 19.92
CA GLU A 126 -23.41 30.05 20.12
C GLU A 126 -22.51 29.43 21.20
N VAL A 127 -23.14 28.92 22.26
CA VAL A 127 -22.45 28.23 23.36
C VAL A 127 -21.91 26.88 22.87
N GLN A 128 -22.72 26.11 22.15
CA GLN A 128 -22.29 24.84 21.55
C GLN A 128 -21.12 25.02 20.58
N ARG A 129 -21.19 26.03 19.70
CA ARG A 129 -20.15 26.35 18.71
C ARG A 129 -18.82 26.67 19.39
N ALA A 130 -18.87 27.48 20.45
CA ALA A 130 -17.70 27.83 21.24
C ALA A 130 -17.14 26.60 21.98
N ALA A 131 -17.98 25.82 22.65
CA ALA A 131 -17.54 24.61 23.35
C ALA A 131 -16.89 23.58 22.41
N ALA A 132 -17.47 23.35 21.23
CA ALA A 132 -16.93 22.45 20.21
C ALA A 132 -15.60 22.95 19.63
N ALA A 133 -15.49 24.26 19.38
CA ALA A 133 -14.23 24.88 18.94
C ALA A 133 -13.12 24.72 19.98
N ALA A 134 -13.44 24.99 21.26
CA ALA A 134 -12.48 24.87 22.34
C ALA A 134 -11.95 23.44 22.49
N LEU A 135 -12.85 22.44 22.46
CA LEU A 135 -12.44 21.03 22.48
C LEU A 135 -11.61 20.65 21.25
N GLY A 136 -11.97 21.14 20.06
CA GLY A 136 -11.21 20.91 18.83
C GLY A 136 -9.78 21.46 18.91
N ASN A 137 -9.61 22.67 19.45
CA ASN A 137 -8.30 23.29 19.68
C ASN A 137 -7.48 22.49 20.69
N LEU A 138 -8.09 22.08 21.81
CA LEU A 138 -7.41 21.27 22.83
C LEU A 138 -7.00 19.88 22.31
N ALA A 139 -7.80 19.28 21.42
CA ALA A 139 -7.55 17.99 20.79
C ALA A 139 -6.40 18.01 19.77
N VAL A 140 -5.87 19.18 19.39
CA VAL A 140 -4.66 19.28 18.56
C VAL A 140 -3.44 18.75 19.31
N ASN A 141 -3.39 18.85 20.64
CA ASN A 141 -2.30 18.27 21.44
C ASN A 141 -2.55 16.77 21.68
N PRO A 142 -1.65 15.87 21.22
CA PRO A 142 -1.79 14.42 21.43
C PRO A 142 -1.97 14.02 22.91
N ASN A 143 -1.34 14.74 23.84
CA ASN A 143 -1.45 14.47 25.28
C ASN A 143 -2.85 14.71 25.86
N ASN A 144 -3.70 15.46 25.16
CA ASN A 144 -5.07 15.75 25.57
C ASN A 144 -6.08 14.78 24.96
N GLN A 145 -5.76 14.15 23.82
CA GLN A 145 -6.72 13.40 23.01
C GLN A 145 -7.37 12.25 23.78
N VAL A 146 -6.57 11.43 24.47
CA VAL A 146 -7.08 10.30 25.28
C VAL A 146 -7.90 10.81 26.46
N THR A 147 -7.37 11.81 27.18
CA THR A 147 -8.02 12.42 28.35
C THR A 147 -9.38 13.03 28.00
N ILE A 148 -9.49 13.72 26.87
CA ILE A 148 -10.74 14.29 26.39
C ILE A 148 -11.79 13.19 26.18
N VAL A 149 -11.43 12.09 25.50
CA VAL A 149 -12.33 10.96 25.26
C VAL A 149 -12.74 10.25 26.54
N GLU A 150 -11.81 10.04 27.48
CA GLU A 150 -12.09 9.41 28.79
C GLU A 150 -13.10 10.18 29.65
N PHE A 151 -13.20 11.50 29.47
CA PHE A 151 -14.20 12.31 30.16
C PHE A 151 -15.58 12.36 29.46
N GLY A 152 -15.78 11.51 28.45
CA GLY A 152 -17.11 11.24 27.90
C GLY A 152 -17.67 12.40 27.06
N VAL A 153 -16.81 13.09 26.30
CA VAL A 153 -17.25 14.14 25.36
C VAL A 153 -17.85 13.59 24.06
N LEU A 154 -17.63 12.31 23.75
CA LEU A 154 -18.04 11.72 22.48
C LEU A 154 -19.56 11.73 22.30
N GLU A 155 -20.32 11.39 23.34
CA GLU A 155 -21.79 11.36 23.28
C GLU A 155 -22.39 12.76 22.95
N PRO A 156 -22.02 13.84 23.66
CA PRO A 156 -22.44 15.20 23.28
C PRO A 156 -22.04 15.61 21.86
N LEU A 157 -20.81 15.30 21.43
CA LEU A 157 -20.33 15.61 20.08
C LEU A 157 -21.16 14.87 19.01
N VAL A 158 -21.45 13.58 19.22
CA VAL A 158 -22.29 12.77 18.32
C VAL A 158 -23.73 13.29 18.27
N SER A 159 -24.27 13.72 19.41
CA SER A 159 -25.59 14.32 19.49
C SER A 159 -25.68 15.60 18.65
N ILE A 160 -24.75 16.56 18.81
CA ILE A 160 -24.80 17.83 18.08
C ILE A 160 -24.48 17.68 16.59
N MET A 161 -23.64 16.70 16.18
CA MET A 161 -23.45 16.36 14.76
C MET A 161 -24.75 15.90 14.10
N SER A 162 -25.62 15.25 14.86
CA SER A 162 -26.86 14.64 14.34
C SER A 162 -28.06 15.60 14.39
N THR A 163 -28.10 16.47 15.41
CA THR A 163 -29.29 17.24 15.79
C THR A 163 -29.17 18.75 15.55
N SER A 164 -27.95 19.30 15.45
CA SER A 164 -27.78 20.73 15.20
C SER A 164 -28.02 21.07 13.74
N ASP A 165 -28.80 22.11 13.47
CA ASP A 165 -28.99 22.69 12.14
C ASP A 165 -27.94 23.78 11.82
N ASP A 166 -27.09 24.13 12.78
CA ASP A 166 -26.03 25.13 12.61
C ASP A 166 -24.78 24.49 12.00
N ILE A 167 -24.44 24.90 10.77
CA ILE A 167 -23.30 24.38 10.01
C ILE A 167 -21.96 24.61 10.74
N GLU A 168 -21.81 25.71 11.49
CA GLU A 168 -20.58 25.99 12.24
C GLU A 168 -20.47 25.07 13.46
N VAL A 169 -21.58 24.78 14.14
CA VAL A 169 -21.61 23.78 15.24
C VAL A 169 -21.22 22.40 14.71
N GLN A 170 -21.83 21.95 13.60
CA GLN A 170 -21.48 20.68 12.96
C GLN A 170 -20.01 20.66 12.53
N CYS A 171 -19.52 21.72 11.89
CA CYS A 171 -18.13 21.81 11.42
C CYS A 171 -17.13 21.68 12.57
N ASN A 172 -17.37 22.37 13.69
CA ASN A 172 -16.49 22.32 14.86
C ASN A 172 -16.57 20.96 15.58
N ALA A 173 -17.77 20.38 15.69
CA ALA A 173 -17.96 19.06 16.29
C ALA A 173 -17.23 17.96 15.50
N VAL A 174 -17.41 17.94 14.18
CA VAL A 174 -16.73 17.01 13.27
C VAL A 174 -15.22 17.25 13.29
N GLY A 175 -14.77 18.51 13.30
CA GLY A 175 -13.35 18.87 13.41
C GLY A 175 -12.72 18.36 14.71
N CYS A 176 -13.43 18.45 15.83
CA CYS A 176 -12.99 17.89 17.10
C CYS A 176 -12.82 16.36 17.03
N ILE A 177 -13.82 15.63 16.51
CA ILE A 177 -13.71 14.17 16.33
C ILE A 177 -12.56 13.80 15.37
N THR A 178 -12.35 14.57 14.32
CA THR A 178 -11.23 14.36 13.38
C THR A 178 -9.89 14.38 14.10
N ASN A 179 -9.67 15.37 14.97
CA ASN A 179 -8.45 15.49 15.77
C ASN A 179 -8.35 14.36 16.82
N LEU A 180 -9.45 13.99 17.47
CA LEU A 180 -9.42 12.90 18.46
C LEU A 180 -9.13 11.52 17.82
N ALA A 181 -9.58 11.31 16.58
CA ALA A 181 -9.38 10.07 15.82
C ALA A 181 -7.94 9.85 15.35
N THR A 182 -7.04 10.83 15.49
CA THR A 182 -5.62 10.63 15.16
C THR A 182 -4.90 9.72 16.15
N HIS A 183 -5.43 9.56 17.37
CA HIS A 183 -4.86 8.68 18.39
C HIS A 183 -5.48 7.27 18.30
N ASP A 184 -4.65 6.22 18.29
CA ASP A 184 -5.13 4.84 18.15
C ASP A 184 -6.06 4.41 19.29
N ASP A 185 -5.71 4.70 20.55
CA ASP A 185 -6.53 4.38 21.74
C ASP A 185 -7.95 4.98 21.74
N ASN A 186 -8.19 6.00 20.92
CA ASN A 186 -9.49 6.65 20.81
C ASN A 186 -10.38 6.02 19.73
N LYS A 187 -9.82 5.37 18.72
CA LYS A 187 -10.56 4.93 17.52
C LYS A 187 -11.69 3.98 17.91
N ASP A 188 -11.42 2.96 18.72
CA ASP A 188 -12.45 2.00 19.13
C ASP A 188 -13.57 2.67 19.95
N LYS A 189 -13.21 3.63 20.82
CA LYS A 189 -14.18 4.39 21.62
C LYS A 189 -15.06 5.28 20.74
N ILE A 190 -14.48 5.92 19.71
CA ILE A 190 -15.21 6.74 18.73
C ILE A 190 -16.16 5.89 17.89
N ALA A 191 -15.74 4.69 17.48
CA ALA A 191 -16.62 3.77 16.76
C ALA A 191 -17.79 3.31 17.62
N GLN A 192 -17.51 2.90 18.87
CA GLN A 192 -18.51 2.46 19.83
C GLN A 192 -19.48 3.58 20.27
N SER A 193 -19.08 4.85 20.17
CA SER A 193 -19.97 5.98 20.48
C SER A 193 -21.02 6.26 19.39
N GLY A 194 -21.03 5.49 18.29
CA GLY A 194 -21.96 5.69 17.18
C GLY A 194 -21.60 6.87 16.27
N ALA A 195 -20.40 7.44 16.40
CA ALA A 195 -19.99 8.63 15.63
C ALA A 195 -19.93 8.40 14.12
N LEU A 196 -19.76 7.15 13.68
CA LEU A 196 -19.61 6.82 12.27
C LEU A 196 -20.86 7.13 11.44
N ILE A 197 -22.07 6.97 12.01
CA ILE A 197 -23.32 7.22 11.27
C ILE A 197 -23.47 8.71 10.91
N PRO A 198 -23.35 9.66 11.86
CA PRO A 198 -23.41 11.09 11.53
C PRO A 198 -22.23 11.54 10.67
N LEU A 199 -21.02 11.02 10.89
CA LEU A 199 -19.86 11.34 10.06
C LEU A 199 -20.07 10.94 8.60
N THR A 200 -20.63 9.77 8.34
CA THR A 200 -21.00 9.34 6.97
C THR A 200 -22.01 10.30 6.35
N LYS A 201 -23.06 10.67 7.08
CA LYS A 201 -24.06 11.64 6.58
C LYS A 201 -23.43 13.00 6.27
N LEU A 202 -22.55 13.49 7.16
CA LEU A 202 -21.90 14.80 7.02
C LEU A 202 -20.78 14.82 5.96
N ALA A 203 -20.24 13.66 5.59
CA ALA A 203 -19.34 13.55 4.44
C ALA A 203 -20.04 13.87 3.10
N ALA A 204 -21.37 13.80 3.05
CA ALA A 204 -22.18 14.24 1.92
C ALA A 204 -22.71 15.69 2.06
N SER A 205 -22.19 16.47 3.01
CA SER A 205 -22.59 17.87 3.20
C SER A 205 -22.21 18.75 2.00
N GLU A 206 -23.06 19.74 1.68
CA GLU A 206 -22.74 20.78 0.69
C GLU A 206 -21.68 21.77 1.22
N ASP A 207 -21.51 21.87 2.53
CA ASP A 207 -20.43 22.67 3.12
C ASP A 207 -19.10 21.92 3.04
N LEU A 208 -18.18 22.46 2.25
CA LEU A 208 -16.87 21.85 1.99
C LEU A 208 -16.03 21.65 3.26
N ARG A 209 -16.20 22.46 4.30
CA ARG A 209 -15.41 22.31 5.55
C ARG A 209 -15.96 21.14 6.36
N VAL A 210 -17.28 21.05 6.49
CA VAL A 210 -17.96 19.91 7.14
C VAL A 210 -17.63 18.62 6.43
N GLN A 211 -17.79 18.59 5.10
CA GLN A 211 -17.42 17.44 4.27
C GLN A 211 -15.96 17.04 4.48
N ARG A 212 -15.02 17.99 4.36
CA ARG A 212 -13.59 17.71 4.51
C ARG A 212 -13.25 17.13 5.89
N ASN A 213 -13.79 17.72 6.96
CA ASN A 213 -13.55 17.23 8.32
C ASN A 213 -14.18 15.83 8.47
N ALA A 214 -15.39 15.60 7.97
CA ALA A 214 -16.07 14.32 8.08
C ALA A 214 -15.30 13.22 7.34
N THR A 215 -14.89 13.47 6.09
CA THR A 215 -14.03 12.54 5.34
C THR A 215 -12.69 12.32 6.04
N GLY A 216 -12.09 13.34 6.65
CA GLY A 216 -10.86 13.23 7.42
C GLY A 216 -11.01 12.34 8.67
N ALA A 217 -12.10 12.52 9.43
CA ALA A 217 -12.41 11.66 10.57
C ALA A 217 -12.61 10.21 10.13
N LEU A 218 -13.42 9.97 9.09
CA LEU A 218 -13.67 8.62 8.55
C LEU A 218 -12.36 7.98 8.08
N LEU A 219 -11.47 8.74 7.43
CA LEU A 219 -10.14 8.27 7.02
C LEU A 219 -9.30 7.80 8.22
N ASN A 220 -9.20 8.61 9.27
CA ASN A 220 -8.45 8.26 10.49
C ASN A 220 -8.97 6.97 11.14
N MET A 221 -10.27 6.69 10.98
CA MET A 221 -10.93 5.49 11.51
C MET A 221 -10.68 4.23 10.66
N THR A 222 -10.15 4.33 9.42
CA THR A 222 -9.95 3.15 8.53
C THR A 222 -8.77 2.23 8.91
N HIS A 223 -8.02 2.56 9.95
CA HIS A 223 -6.77 1.86 10.28
C HIS A 223 -7.00 0.49 10.94
N THR A 224 -8.12 0.27 11.63
CA THR A 224 -8.44 -1.01 12.29
C THR A 224 -9.51 -1.81 11.53
N VAL A 225 -9.43 -3.14 11.59
CA VAL A 225 -10.33 -4.07 10.87
C VAL A 225 -11.79 -3.85 11.27
N ASP A 226 -12.06 -3.68 12.56
CA ASP A 226 -13.42 -3.54 13.10
C ASP A 226 -14.08 -2.21 12.72
N ASN A 227 -13.29 -1.13 12.63
CA ASN A 227 -13.81 0.16 12.20
C ASN A 227 -14.12 0.19 10.70
N ARG A 228 -13.36 -0.57 9.88
CA ARG A 228 -13.66 -0.75 8.45
C ARG A 228 -15.01 -1.44 8.22
N MET A 229 -15.40 -2.38 9.09
CA MET A 229 -16.70 -3.08 9.02
C MET A 229 -17.91 -2.16 9.25
N GLN A 230 -17.77 -1.12 10.08
CA GLN A 230 -18.86 -0.16 10.35
C GLN A 230 -18.95 0.98 9.32
N LEU A 231 -17.89 1.19 8.53
CA LEU A 231 -17.72 2.33 7.63
C LEU A 231 -18.28 2.12 6.21
N VAL A 232 -18.81 0.93 5.88
CA VAL A 232 -19.23 0.43 4.54
C VAL A 232 -20.10 1.39 3.67
N SER A 233 -20.54 2.54 4.17
CA SER A 233 -21.45 3.48 3.51
C SER A 233 -20.90 4.87 3.12
N ALA A 234 -19.61 5.19 3.22
CA ALA A 234 -19.09 6.55 2.90
C ALA A 234 -17.98 6.59 1.82
N GLU A 235 -17.97 7.60 0.93
CA GLU A 235 -17.28 7.50 -0.37
C GLU A 235 -15.79 7.91 -0.43
N LEU A 236 -15.17 7.36 -1.48
CA LEU A 236 -13.91 7.67 -2.18
C LEU A 236 -12.55 7.38 -1.53
N SER A 237 -12.16 8.07 -0.46
CA SER A 237 -10.92 7.69 0.25
C SER A 237 -11.11 6.34 0.95
N LEU A 238 -12.35 6.09 1.38
CA LEU A 238 -12.79 4.84 1.98
C LEU A 238 -12.75 3.66 0.99
N PHE A 239 -13.12 3.84 -0.29
CA PHE A 239 -13.16 2.73 -1.26
C PHE A 239 -11.80 2.10 -1.49
N SER A 240 -10.73 2.90 -1.48
CA SER A 240 -9.37 2.37 -1.55
C SER A 240 -9.03 1.50 -0.34
N ASN A 241 -9.37 1.91 0.89
CA ASN A 241 -9.05 1.16 2.10
C ASN A 241 -10.04 0.02 2.39
N ILE A 242 -11.30 0.11 1.93
CA ILE A 242 -12.33 -0.94 2.03
C ILE A 242 -12.03 -2.10 1.09
N ALA A 243 -11.58 -1.81 -0.14
CA ALA A 243 -11.30 -2.83 -1.15
C ALA A 243 -10.09 -3.72 -0.81
N VAL A 244 -9.44 -3.52 0.35
CA VAL A 244 -8.38 -4.40 0.88
C VAL A 244 -8.94 -5.74 1.35
N ASP A 245 -10.17 -5.77 1.89
CA ASP A 245 -10.79 -6.98 2.46
C ASP A 245 -11.65 -7.74 1.43
N TYR A 246 -11.46 -9.07 1.35
CA TYR A 246 -12.23 -9.96 0.49
C TYR A 246 -13.75 -9.91 0.75
N THR A 247 -14.15 -9.82 2.02
CA THR A 247 -15.57 -9.80 2.44
C THR A 247 -16.28 -8.55 1.94
N HIS A 248 -15.58 -7.41 1.96
CA HIS A 248 -16.12 -6.14 1.46
C HIS A 248 -16.15 -6.07 -0.06
N ARG A 249 -15.15 -6.64 -0.76
CA ARG A 249 -15.20 -6.76 -2.24
C ARG A 249 -16.43 -7.53 -2.69
N LYS A 250 -16.77 -8.63 -2.00
CA LYS A 250 -17.97 -9.43 -2.26
C LYS A 250 -19.28 -8.70 -1.94
N LEU A 251 -19.29 -7.84 -0.92
CA LEU A 251 -20.47 -7.00 -0.62
C LEU A 251 -20.64 -5.90 -1.68
N LEU A 252 -19.56 -5.20 -2.04
CA LEU A 252 -19.56 -4.15 -3.07
C LEU A 252 -20.06 -4.66 -4.42
N SER A 253 -19.68 -5.88 -4.83
CA SER A 253 -20.19 -6.48 -6.07
C SER A 253 -21.70 -6.75 -6.02
N SER A 254 -22.29 -6.88 -4.83
CA SER A 254 -23.73 -7.09 -4.64
C SER A 254 -24.53 -5.82 -4.38
N THR A 255 -23.92 -4.77 -3.80
CA THR A 255 -24.63 -3.54 -3.38
C THR A 255 -24.43 -2.37 -4.33
N GLU A 256 -23.27 -2.23 -4.96
CA GLU A 256 -22.88 -1.05 -5.74
C GLU A 256 -22.33 -1.46 -7.12
N PRO A 257 -23.19 -1.89 -8.07
CA PRO A 257 -22.74 -2.41 -9.37
C PRO A 257 -22.00 -1.36 -10.22
N ASN A 258 -22.19 -0.07 -9.94
CA ASN A 258 -21.59 1.03 -10.69
C ASN A 258 -20.26 1.52 -10.11
N VAL A 259 -19.76 0.93 -9.01
CA VAL A 259 -18.54 1.40 -8.33
C VAL A 259 -17.33 1.42 -9.28
N VAL A 260 -17.19 0.40 -10.13
CA VAL A 260 -16.10 0.30 -11.11
C VAL A 260 -16.18 1.43 -12.13
N VAL A 261 -17.36 1.67 -12.71
CA VAL A 261 -17.59 2.75 -13.69
C VAL A 261 -17.30 4.12 -13.07
N PHE A 262 -17.72 4.33 -11.83
CA PHE A 262 -17.49 5.57 -11.11
C PHE A 262 -15.99 5.81 -10.84
N LEU A 263 -15.27 4.79 -10.35
CA LEU A 263 -13.82 4.88 -10.14
C LEU A 263 -13.05 5.11 -11.43
N ILE A 264 -13.44 4.44 -12.53
CA ILE A 264 -12.86 4.67 -13.86
C ILE A 264 -13.05 6.13 -14.27
N ARG A 265 -14.26 6.70 -14.14
CA ARG A 265 -14.49 8.13 -14.45
C ARG A 265 -13.60 9.06 -13.64
N LEU A 266 -13.30 8.71 -12.39
CA LEU A 266 -12.45 9.54 -11.52
C LEU A 266 -10.96 9.48 -11.87
N THR A 267 -10.52 8.47 -12.62
CA THR A 267 -9.16 8.45 -13.18
C THR A 267 -8.90 9.59 -14.17
N ASP A 268 -9.96 10.16 -14.77
CA ASP A 268 -9.90 11.34 -15.65
C ASP A 268 -10.05 12.67 -14.90
N SER A 269 -10.08 12.65 -13.56
CA SER A 269 -10.21 13.88 -12.76
C SER A 269 -9.03 14.83 -12.98
N PRO A 270 -9.24 16.16 -13.08
CA PRO A 270 -8.14 17.12 -13.17
C PRO A 270 -7.30 17.19 -11.89
N ALA A 271 -7.82 16.68 -10.76
CA ALA A 271 -7.10 16.63 -9.50
C ALA A 271 -6.23 15.37 -9.42
N LEU A 272 -4.92 15.53 -9.53
CA LEU A 272 -3.92 14.44 -9.49
C LEU A 272 -4.10 13.49 -8.29
N LYS A 273 -4.47 14.03 -7.13
CA LYS A 273 -4.76 13.23 -5.92
C LYS A 273 -5.97 12.32 -6.10
N VAL A 274 -7.02 12.81 -6.76
CA VAL A 274 -8.23 12.04 -7.05
C VAL A 274 -7.92 10.93 -8.06
N GLN A 275 -7.14 11.23 -9.11
CA GLN A 275 -6.71 10.21 -10.07
C GLN A 275 -5.93 9.09 -9.37
N CYS A 276 -4.90 9.46 -8.59
CA CYS A 276 -4.09 8.49 -7.85
C CYS A 276 -4.95 7.63 -6.92
N GLN A 277 -5.88 8.25 -6.16
CA GLN A 277 -6.71 7.51 -5.22
C GLN A 277 -7.71 6.58 -5.91
N ALA A 278 -8.30 7.03 -7.02
CA ALA A 278 -9.20 6.21 -7.82
C ALA A 278 -8.46 5.00 -8.39
N THR A 279 -7.25 5.18 -8.91
CA THR A 279 -6.41 4.09 -9.43
C THR A 279 -6.00 3.10 -8.34
N LEU A 280 -5.66 3.58 -7.13
CA LEU A 280 -5.38 2.71 -5.98
C LEU A 280 -6.61 1.92 -5.54
N ALA A 281 -7.81 2.52 -5.60
CA ALA A 281 -9.05 1.82 -5.32
C ALA A 281 -9.34 0.73 -6.37
N LEU A 282 -9.15 1.02 -7.66
CA LEU A 282 -9.26 0.03 -8.74
C LEU A 282 -8.26 -1.12 -8.56
N ARG A 283 -7.00 -0.82 -8.19
CA ARG A 283 -5.99 -1.84 -7.86
C ARG A 283 -6.46 -2.78 -6.75
N ASN A 284 -7.01 -2.20 -5.68
CA ASN A 284 -7.44 -2.97 -4.52
C ASN A 284 -8.66 -3.83 -4.86
N LEU A 285 -9.62 -3.31 -5.64
CA LEU A 285 -10.72 -4.10 -6.20
C LEU A 285 -10.19 -5.25 -7.07
N ALA A 286 -9.23 -4.99 -7.95
CA ALA A 286 -8.59 -5.98 -8.81
C ALA A 286 -7.80 -7.07 -8.05
N SER A 287 -7.74 -7.03 -6.72
CA SER A 287 -7.29 -8.19 -5.92
C SER A 287 -8.29 -9.35 -5.97
N ASP A 288 -9.50 -9.13 -6.51
CA ASP A 288 -10.54 -10.13 -6.73
C ASP A 288 -10.73 -10.44 -8.22
N ASP A 289 -10.87 -11.73 -8.53
CA ASP A 289 -11.08 -12.27 -9.88
C ASP A 289 -12.25 -11.61 -10.63
N PHE A 290 -13.36 -11.35 -9.92
CA PHE A 290 -14.53 -10.69 -10.51
C PHE A 290 -14.19 -9.28 -11.00
N PHE A 291 -13.52 -8.48 -10.15
CA PHE A 291 -13.20 -7.10 -10.48
C PHE A 291 -12.07 -6.99 -11.50
N GLN A 292 -11.16 -7.97 -11.58
CA GLN A 292 -10.15 -8.02 -12.65
C GLN A 292 -10.84 -8.01 -14.02
N VAL A 293 -11.85 -8.85 -14.21
CA VAL A 293 -12.61 -8.90 -15.47
C VAL A 293 -13.53 -7.69 -15.63
N GLU A 294 -14.20 -7.27 -14.55
CA GLU A 294 -15.18 -6.17 -14.61
C GLU A 294 -14.53 -4.84 -14.98
N ILE A 295 -13.33 -4.53 -14.48
CA ILE A 295 -12.60 -3.31 -14.86
C ILE A 295 -12.31 -3.28 -16.36
N VAL A 296 -11.94 -4.41 -16.96
CA VAL A 296 -11.70 -4.51 -18.42
C VAL A 296 -13.00 -4.35 -19.20
N LYS A 297 -14.08 -5.02 -18.76
CA LYS A 297 -15.42 -4.89 -19.37
C LYS A 297 -15.93 -3.46 -19.37
N GLN A 298 -15.65 -2.70 -18.31
CA GLN A 298 -16.03 -1.29 -18.18
C GLN A 298 -15.03 -0.32 -18.83
N HIS A 299 -14.20 -0.80 -19.76
CA HIS A 299 -13.23 -0.01 -20.53
C HIS A 299 -12.12 0.68 -19.69
N GLY A 300 -11.79 0.14 -18.52
CA GLY A 300 -10.77 0.70 -17.63
C GLY A 300 -9.33 0.61 -18.16
N LEU A 301 -9.07 -0.18 -19.21
CA LEU A 301 -7.73 -0.29 -19.81
C LEU A 301 -7.27 1.03 -20.45
N SER A 302 -8.16 1.77 -21.12
CA SER A 302 -7.76 3.00 -21.82
C SER A 302 -7.33 4.12 -20.85
N PRO A 303 -8.05 4.41 -19.76
CA PRO A 303 -7.56 5.37 -18.77
C PRO A 303 -6.27 4.92 -18.06
N LEU A 304 -6.15 3.64 -17.71
CA LEU A 304 -4.91 3.11 -17.11
C LEU A 304 -3.71 3.25 -18.06
N HIS A 305 -3.90 3.03 -19.36
CA HIS A 305 -2.87 3.23 -20.37
C HIS A 305 -2.39 4.68 -20.41
N GLN A 306 -3.31 5.65 -20.38
CA GLN A 306 -2.98 7.08 -20.32
C GLN A 306 -2.24 7.46 -19.03
N LEU A 307 -2.67 6.92 -17.88
CA LEU A 307 -2.04 7.22 -16.60
C LEU A 307 -0.61 6.67 -16.50
N LEU A 308 -0.29 5.56 -17.17
CA LEU A 308 1.10 5.05 -17.25
C LEU A 308 2.04 6.01 -18.00
N GLN A 309 1.51 6.88 -18.85
CA GLN A 309 2.28 7.91 -19.56
C GLN A 309 2.44 9.22 -18.76
N SER A 310 1.93 9.25 -17.51
CA SER A 310 2.07 10.40 -16.62
C SER A 310 3.53 10.69 -16.28
N GLN A 311 3.83 11.93 -15.94
CA GLN A 311 5.15 12.33 -15.42
C GLN A 311 5.24 12.22 -13.89
N ILE A 312 4.18 11.75 -13.23
CA ILE A 312 4.09 11.69 -11.77
C ILE A 312 4.34 10.25 -11.31
N PRO A 313 5.46 9.97 -10.61
CA PRO A 313 5.84 8.61 -10.22
C PRO A 313 4.75 7.87 -9.44
N GLN A 314 4.01 8.57 -8.58
CA GLN A 314 2.93 7.96 -7.78
C GLN A 314 1.75 7.48 -8.64
N ILE A 315 1.43 8.20 -9.71
CA ILE A 315 0.37 7.80 -10.65
C ILE A 315 0.84 6.61 -11.48
N ILE A 316 2.08 6.64 -11.95
CA ILE A 316 2.69 5.51 -12.68
C ILE A 316 2.67 4.26 -11.80
N LEU A 317 3.15 4.36 -10.55
CA LEU A 317 3.20 3.26 -9.60
C LEU A 317 1.82 2.69 -9.31
N ALA A 318 0.82 3.54 -9.02
CA ALA A 318 -0.55 3.10 -8.80
C ALA A 318 -1.13 2.38 -10.03
N SER A 319 -0.87 2.92 -11.23
CA SER A 319 -1.40 2.39 -12.49
C SER A 319 -0.75 1.07 -12.88
N VAL A 320 0.56 0.94 -12.73
CA VAL A 320 1.29 -0.29 -13.05
C VAL A 320 0.95 -1.41 -12.05
N ALA A 321 0.75 -1.06 -10.77
CA ALA A 321 0.28 -2.02 -9.78
C ALA A 321 -1.17 -2.45 -10.07
N CYS A 322 -2.03 -1.54 -10.52
CA CYS A 322 -3.40 -1.86 -10.93
C CYS A 322 -3.43 -2.81 -12.13
N ILE A 323 -2.69 -2.51 -13.21
CA ILE A 323 -2.67 -3.38 -14.39
C ILE A 323 -2.02 -4.73 -14.10
N ARG A 324 -1.04 -4.81 -13.19
CA ARG A 324 -0.51 -6.09 -12.69
C ARG A 324 -1.62 -6.95 -12.09
N ASN A 325 -2.44 -6.40 -11.20
CA ASN A 325 -3.54 -7.16 -10.60
C ASN A 325 -4.57 -7.60 -11.66
N ILE A 326 -4.94 -6.71 -12.58
CA ILE A 326 -5.87 -7.03 -13.68
C ILE A 326 -5.33 -8.14 -14.59
N SER A 327 -4.01 -8.17 -14.82
CA SER A 327 -3.33 -9.16 -15.68
C SER A 327 -3.29 -10.58 -15.11
N ILE A 328 -3.64 -10.76 -13.84
CA ILE A 328 -3.66 -12.10 -13.22
C ILE A 328 -4.75 -12.98 -13.86
N HIS A 329 -5.87 -12.38 -14.29
CA HIS A 329 -6.95 -13.13 -14.92
C HIS A 329 -6.62 -13.51 -16.38
N PRO A 330 -6.67 -14.80 -16.77
CA PRO A 330 -6.31 -15.24 -18.13
C PRO A 330 -7.13 -14.59 -19.25
N SER A 331 -8.41 -14.27 -19.01
CA SER A 331 -9.26 -13.60 -20.01
C SER A 331 -8.81 -12.18 -20.35
N ASN A 332 -7.98 -11.56 -19.51
CA ASN A 332 -7.54 -10.18 -19.69
C ASN A 332 -6.21 -10.08 -20.45
N GLU A 333 -5.51 -11.19 -20.68
CA GLU A 333 -4.19 -11.18 -21.30
C GLU A 333 -4.21 -10.54 -22.69
N SER A 334 -5.02 -11.07 -23.62
CA SER A 334 -5.11 -10.55 -24.98
C SER A 334 -5.66 -9.12 -25.02
N PRO A 335 -6.74 -8.75 -24.29
CA PRO A 335 -7.18 -7.35 -24.20
C PRO A 335 -6.10 -6.37 -23.74
N ILE A 336 -5.24 -6.74 -22.78
CA ILE A 336 -4.15 -5.87 -22.31
C ILE A 336 -3.08 -5.73 -23.39
N VAL A 337 -2.70 -6.81 -24.07
CA VAL A 337 -1.73 -6.78 -25.16
C VAL A 337 -2.24 -5.94 -26.33
N GLU A 338 -3.50 -6.14 -26.74
CA GLU A 338 -4.16 -5.42 -27.82
C GLU A 338 -4.35 -3.92 -27.50
N ALA A 339 -4.54 -3.58 -26.23
CA ALA A 339 -4.58 -2.19 -25.76
C ALA A 339 -3.21 -1.49 -25.77
N GLY A 340 -2.13 -2.17 -26.19
CA GLY A 340 -0.82 -1.55 -26.41
C GLY A 340 -0.04 -1.26 -25.13
N PHE A 341 -0.20 -2.09 -24.09
CA PHE A 341 0.54 -1.95 -22.83
C PHE A 341 2.01 -2.39 -22.93
N LEU A 342 2.36 -3.33 -23.82
CA LEU A 342 3.72 -3.89 -23.89
C LEU A 342 4.82 -2.83 -24.06
N PRO A 343 4.73 -1.87 -25.01
CA PRO A 343 5.76 -0.84 -25.16
C PRO A 343 5.93 0.01 -23.90
N LEU A 344 4.83 0.43 -23.27
CA LEU A 344 4.86 1.22 -22.04
C LEU A 344 5.50 0.43 -20.88
N LEU A 345 5.11 -0.83 -20.70
CA LEU A 345 5.67 -1.67 -19.64
C LEU A 345 7.18 -1.86 -19.82
N LEU A 346 7.67 -2.00 -21.06
CA LEU A 346 9.10 -2.09 -21.35
C LEU A 346 9.86 -0.78 -21.12
N GLU A 347 9.25 0.37 -21.40
CA GLU A 347 9.78 1.69 -21.08
C GLU A 347 9.88 1.91 -19.57
N LEU A 348 8.92 1.42 -18.79
CA LEU A 348 8.95 1.53 -17.33
C LEU A 348 10.08 0.73 -16.67
N LEU A 349 10.67 -0.25 -17.36
CA LEU A 349 11.81 -1.02 -16.84
C LEU A 349 13.10 -0.20 -16.71
N VAL A 350 13.21 0.95 -17.40
CA VAL A 350 14.39 1.83 -17.28
C VAL A 350 14.20 2.94 -16.24
N VAL A 351 13.02 3.03 -15.62
CA VAL A 351 12.77 3.96 -14.52
C VAL A 351 13.50 3.47 -13.28
N ASP A 352 14.21 4.37 -12.60
CA ASP A 352 14.94 4.07 -11.35
C ASP A 352 13.99 3.97 -10.15
N ASN A 353 13.10 2.97 -10.21
CA ASN A 353 12.18 2.62 -9.15
C ASN A 353 11.93 1.09 -9.17
N PRO A 354 12.46 0.35 -8.18
CA PRO A 354 12.36 -1.11 -8.14
C PRO A 354 10.91 -1.64 -8.10
N GLU A 355 9.97 -0.92 -7.48
CA GLU A 355 8.57 -1.34 -7.42
C GLU A 355 7.90 -1.23 -8.79
N ILE A 356 8.13 -0.13 -9.50
CA ILE A 356 7.63 0.06 -10.87
C ILE A 356 8.20 -1.02 -11.78
N GLN A 357 9.52 -1.25 -11.75
CA GLN A 357 10.17 -2.29 -12.54
C GLN A 357 9.61 -3.68 -12.24
N CYS A 358 9.41 -3.99 -10.95
CA CYS A 358 8.88 -5.28 -10.51
C CYS A 358 7.45 -5.47 -11.00
N HIS A 359 6.57 -4.49 -10.81
CA HIS A 359 5.20 -4.55 -11.30
C HIS A 359 5.14 -4.65 -12.82
N SER A 360 5.94 -3.88 -13.55
CA SER A 360 6.04 -3.94 -15.01
C SER A 360 6.45 -5.34 -15.49
N MET A 361 7.51 -5.92 -14.93
CA MET A 361 7.93 -7.28 -15.33
C MET A 361 6.91 -8.34 -14.95
N SER A 362 6.29 -8.21 -13.78
CA SER A 362 5.28 -9.16 -13.32
C SER A 362 4.05 -9.13 -14.23
N THR A 363 3.62 -7.94 -14.67
CA THR A 363 2.58 -7.80 -15.70
C THR A 363 3.01 -8.47 -17.00
N ILE A 364 4.20 -8.19 -17.53
CA ILE A 364 4.68 -8.81 -18.78
C ILE A 364 4.69 -10.34 -18.67
N ARG A 365 5.12 -10.89 -17.53
CA ARG A 365 5.10 -12.34 -17.28
C ARG A 365 3.68 -12.91 -17.28
N ASN A 366 2.73 -12.25 -16.62
CA ASN A 366 1.34 -12.72 -16.57
C ASN A 366 0.68 -12.73 -17.96
N LEU A 367 1.08 -11.84 -18.86
CA LEU A 367 0.61 -11.81 -20.25
C LEU A 367 1.18 -12.94 -21.12
N ALA A 368 2.17 -13.69 -20.63
CA ALA A 368 2.92 -14.69 -21.40
C ALA A 368 2.32 -16.12 -21.31
N SER A 369 1.04 -16.28 -21.00
CA SER A 369 0.44 -17.63 -20.88
C SER A 369 0.18 -18.29 -22.24
N SER A 370 -0.41 -17.56 -23.19
CA SER A 370 -0.68 -18.07 -24.55
C SER A 370 0.51 -17.91 -25.50
N ASP A 371 0.67 -18.82 -26.46
CA ASP A 371 1.79 -18.76 -27.42
C ASP A 371 1.71 -17.53 -28.34
N GLU A 372 0.49 -17.09 -28.69
CA GLU A 372 0.28 -15.85 -29.44
C GLU A 372 0.80 -14.63 -28.68
N ASN A 373 0.51 -14.53 -27.38
CA ASN A 373 1.00 -13.42 -26.57
C ASN A 373 2.50 -13.52 -26.31
N LYS A 374 3.05 -14.73 -26.10
CA LYS A 374 4.51 -14.93 -26.01
C LYS A 374 5.20 -14.41 -27.27
N ALA A 375 4.70 -14.72 -28.46
CA ALA A 375 5.24 -14.22 -29.72
C ALA A 375 5.21 -12.68 -29.78
N LYS A 376 4.08 -12.03 -29.45
CA LYS A 376 3.96 -10.56 -29.39
C LYS A 376 4.94 -9.94 -28.38
N ILE A 377 5.15 -10.56 -27.22
CA ILE A 377 6.12 -10.11 -26.21
C ILE A 377 7.56 -10.21 -26.76
N ILE A 378 7.91 -11.30 -27.45
CA ILE A 378 9.22 -11.47 -28.08
C ILE A 378 9.43 -10.41 -29.17
N GLU A 379 8.44 -10.19 -30.04
CA GLU A 379 8.47 -9.20 -31.11
C GLU A 379 8.60 -7.77 -30.59
N SER A 380 8.04 -7.46 -29.41
CA SER A 380 8.17 -6.15 -28.75
C SER A 380 9.59 -5.81 -28.26
N GLY A 381 10.51 -6.78 -28.31
CA GLY A 381 11.90 -6.59 -27.90
C GLY A 381 12.15 -6.82 -26.41
N ALA A 382 11.26 -7.54 -25.72
CA ALA A 382 11.35 -7.76 -24.28
C ALA A 382 12.66 -8.44 -23.86
N ILE A 383 13.11 -9.46 -24.60
CA ILE A 383 14.36 -10.20 -24.29
C ILE A 383 15.58 -9.28 -24.38
N GLN A 384 15.62 -8.40 -25.38
CA GLN A 384 16.69 -7.43 -25.59
C GLN A 384 16.72 -6.41 -24.46
N ARG A 385 15.57 -5.86 -24.08
CA ARG A 385 15.44 -4.89 -22.98
C ARG A 385 15.86 -5.50 -21.64
N ILE A 386 15.42 -6.74 -21.34
CA ILE A 386 15.87 -7.45 -20.14
C ILE A 386 17.40 -7.67 -20.19
N GLY A 387 17.93 -8.08 -21.33
CA GLY A 387 19.38 -8.25 -21.53
C GLY A 387 20.20 -6.98 -21.31
N GLU A 388 19.68 -5.82 -21.71
CA GLU A 388 20.31 -4.52 -21.49
C GLU A 388 20.38 -4.18 -20.00
N LEU A 389 19.32 -4.46 -19.24
CA LEU A 389 19.25 -4.23 -17.79
C LEU A 389 20.16 -5.20 -17.02
N LEU A 390 20.17 -6.47 -17.40
CA LEU A 390 21.06 -7.49 -16.81
C LEU A 390 22.55 -7.25 -17.12
N ARG A 391 22.86 -6.44 -18.15
CA ARG A 391 24.23 -6.03 -18.47
C ARG A 391 24.77 -5.01 -17.47
N LEU A 392 23.91 -4.19 -16.86
CA LEU A 392 24.32 -3.12 -15.96
C LEU A 392 25.05 -3.68 -14.73
N GLN A 393 25.84 -2.84 -14.06
CA GLN A 393 26.66 -3.25 -12.92
C GLN A 393 25.80 -3.84 -11.78
N GLU A 394 26.42 -4.70 -10.96
CA GLU A 394 25.77 -5.25 -9.77
C GLU A 394 25.26 -4.12 -8.87
N GLY A 395 24.02 -4.26 -8.38
CA GLY A 395 23.34 -3.28 -7.53
C GLY A 395 22.37 -2.33 -8.23
N VAL A 396 22.37 -2.26 -9.58
CA VAL A 396 21.43 -1.41 -10.33
C VAL A 396 20.02 -2.00 -10.41
N VAL A 397 19.91 -3.32 -10.48
CA VAL A 397 18.63 -4.03 -10.52
C VAL A 397 18.49 -4.82 -9.22
N SER A 398 17.38 -4.63 -8.52
CA SER A 398 17.08 -5.36 -7.28
C SER A 398 16.87 -6.85 -7.55
N ASP A 399 17.09 -7.68 -6.53
CA ASP A 399 16.95 -9.15 -6.69
C ASP A 399 15.51 -9.57 -6.99
N ASN A 400 14.51 -8.86 -6.43
CA ASN A 400 13.10 -9.04 -6.76
C ASN A 400 12.83 -8.84 -8.26
N VAL A 401 13.39 -7.77 -8.85
CA VAL A 401 13.24 -7.50 -10.29
C VAL A 401 13.97 -8.54 -11.12
N LYS A 402 15.16 -9.00 -10.70
CA LYS A 402 15.86 -10.12 -11.39
C LYS A 402 15.05 -11.40 -11.35
N SER A 403 14.38 -11.70 -10.23
CA SER A 403 13.53 -12.88 -10.10
C SER A 403 12.39 -12.84 -11.12
N GLU A 404 11.68 -11.70 -11.20
CA GLU A 404 10.62 -11.50 -12.19
C GLU A 404 11.13 -11.53 -13.65
N MET A 405 12.28 -10.91 -13.93
CA MET A 405 12.93 -10.95 -15.25
C MET A 405 13.27 -12.38 -15.67
N THR A 406 13.92 -13.14 -14.80
CA THR A 406 14.36 -14.51 -15.12
C THR A 406 13.17 -15.45 -15.24
N ALA A 407 12.12 -15.29 -14.42
CA ALA A 407 10.87 -16.03 -14.56
C ALA A 407 10.19 -15.74 -15.92
N CYS A 408 10.15 -14.48 -16.35
CA CYS A 408 9.64 -14.11 -17.67
C CYS A 408 10.48 -14.75 -18.80
N LEU A 409 11.81 -14.67 -18.72
CA LEU A 409 12.68 -15.30 -19.71
C LEU A 409 12.51 -16.82 -19.77
N ALA A 410 12.33 -17.48 -18.62
CA ALA A 410 12.09 -18.92 -18.54
C ALA A 410 10.81 -19.34 -19.29
N VAL A 411 9.73 -18.57 -19.17
CA VAL A 411 8.46 -18.80 -19.89
C VAL A 411 8.61 -18.51 -21.39
N LEU A 412 9.26 -17.39 -21.75
CA LEU A 412 9.46 -17.03 -23.16
C LEU A 412 10.39 -18.02 -23.88
N ALA A 413 11.36 -18.61 -23.19
CA ALA A 413 12.31 -19.57 -23.78
C ALA A 413 11.62 -20.85 -24.30
N LEU A 414 10.38 -21.12 -23.91
CA LEU A 414 9.58 -22.21 -24.46
C LEU A 414 9.23 -22.01 -25.94
N MET A 415 9.31 -20.76 -26.44
CA MET A 415 9.06 -20.42 -27.84
C MET A 415 10.35 -20.48 -28.67
N ASP A 416 10.28 -21.04 -29.87
CA ASP A 416 11.41 -21.10 -30.78
C ASP A 416 11.89 -19.70 -31.20
N GLU A 417 10.96 -18.75 -31.34
CA GLU A 417 11.21 -17.35 -31.68
C GLU A 417 12.07 -16.62 -30.62
N ALA A 418 12.07 -17.10 -29.37
CA ALA A 418 12.86 -16.50 -28.30
C ALA A 418 14.36 -16.84 -28.41
N LYS A 419 14.71 -17.99 -29.02
CA LYS A 419 16.08 -18.54 -29.02
C LYS A 419 17.14 -17.56 -29.52
N PRO A 420 16.97 -16.85 -30.65
CA PRO A 420 17.97 -15.89 -31.12
C PRO A 420 18.22 -14.74 -30.12
N GLY A 421 17.18 -14.33 -29.40
CA GLY A 421 17.28 -13.33 -28.33
C GLY A 421 18.00 -13.88 -27.11
N MET A 422 17.62 -15.08 -26.65
CA MET A 422 18.21 -15.73 -25.48
C MET A 422 19.71 -15.96 -25.66
N LEU A 423 20.14 -16.41 -26.84
CA LEU A 423 21.55 -16.63 -27.12
C LEU A 423 22.40 -15.34 -27.09
N LYS A 424 21.81 -14.18 -27.45
CA LYS A 424 22.50 -12.88 -27.33
C LYS A 424 22.74 -12.46 -25.88
N ILE A 425 21.88 -12.91 -24.96
CA ILE A 425 21.95 -12.59 -23.53
C ILE A 425 22.51 -13.74 -22.67
N LEU A 426 22.89 -14.86 -23.29
CA LEU A 426 23.30 -16.10 -22.65
C LEU A 426 24.39 -15.92 -21.58
N LYS A 427 25.39 -15.06 -21.85
CA LYS A 427 26.45 -14.75 -20.86
C LYS A 427 25.91 -14.16 -19.55
N TYR A 428 24.82 -13.41 -19.59
CA TYR A 428 24.19 -12.82 -18.41
C TYR A 428 23.37 -13.88 -17.67
N LEU A 429 22.61 -14.70 -18.39
CA LEU A 429 21.90 -15.85 -17.81
C LEU A 429 22.86 -16.81 -17.09
N ILE A 430 24.00 -17.14 -17.71
CA ILE A 430 25.03 -17.96 -17.10
C ILE A 430 25.54 -17.33 -15.81
N ARG A 431 25.76 -16.01 -15.76
CA ARG A 431 26.17 -15.31 -14.53
C ARG A 431 25.12 -15.46 -13.42
N LEU A 432 23.84 -15.30 -13.76
CA LEU A 432 22.73 -15.39 -12.81
C LEU A 432 22.51 -16.78 -12.23
N THR A 433 23.01 -17.85 -12.86
CA THR A 433 23.06 -19.20 -12.24
C THR A 433 23.92 -19.26 -10.97
N SER A 434 24.69 -18.21 -10.67
CA SER A 434 25.44 -18.08 -9.41
C SER A 434 24.84 -17.08 -8.41
N SER A 435 23.66 -16.52 -8.70
CA SER A 435 22.91 -15.64 -7.78
C SER A 435 22.75 -16.28 -6.39
N PRO A 436 22.71 -15.52 -5.27
CA PRO A 436 22.32 -16.05 -3.97
C PRO A 436 20.84 -16.45 -3.91
N ASP A 437 19.99 -15.81 -4.71
CA ASP A 437 18.56 -16.10 -4.85
C ASP A 437 18.33 -17.39 -5.65
N ILE A 438 17.57 -18.33 -5.09
CA ILE A 438 17.31 -19.65 -5.70
C ILE A 438 16.41 -19.57 -6.93
N ASP A 439 15.43 -18.67 -6.95
CA ASP A 439 14.50 -18.50 -8.06
C ASP A 439 15.24 -17.90 -9.25
N VAL A 440 16.07 -16.88 -9.01
CA VAL A 440 16.93 -16.30 -10.05
C VAL A 440 17.85 -17.35 -10.66
N ARG A 441 18.49 -18.18 -9.83
CA ARG A 441 19.37 -19.26 -10.31
C ARG A 441 18.60 -20.29 -11.15
N SER A 442 17.47 -20.77 -10.63
CA SER A 442 16.69 -21.86 -11.22
C SER A 442 16.06 -21.42 -12.53
N ASN A 443 15.41 -20.26 -12.54
CA ASN A 443 14.77 -19.69 -13.73
C ASN A 443 15.80 -19.38 -14.82
N SER A 444 16.98 -18.87 -14.46
CA SER A 444 18.06 -18.63 -15.43
C SER A 444 18.55 -19.93 -16.07
N ALA A 445 18.77 -20.97 -15.28
CA ALA A 445 19.19 -22.27 -15.79
C ALA A 445 18.10 -22.94 -16.65
N PHE A 446 16.83 -22.79 -16.27
CA PHE A 446 15.70 -23.29 -17.05
C PHE A 446 15.56 -22.57 -18.40
N ALA A 447 15.71 -21.25 -18.41
CA ALA A 447 15.74 -20.46 -19.65
C ALA A 447 16.88 -20.92 -20.58
N ILE A 448 18.08 -21.20 -20.03
CA ILE A 448 19.20 -21.73 -20.81
C ILE A 448 18.86 -23.10 -21.40
N GLY A 449 18.30 -24.01 -20.60
CA GLY A 449 17.94 -25.36 -21.05
C GLY A 449 16.86 -25.39 -22.13
N ASN A 450 15.84 -24.54 -22.05
CA ASN A 450 14.85 -24.39 -23.13
C ASN A 450 15.49 -23.77 -24.38
N SER A 451 16.41 -22.82 -24.21
CA SER A 451 17.05 -22.12 -25.33
C SER A 451 18.00 -23.00 -26.14
N VAL A 452 18.49 -24.13 -25.60
CA VAL A 452 19.41 -25.04 -26.30
C VAL A 452 18.70 -26.14 -27.08
N ALA A 453 17.41 -26.36 -26.85
CA ALA A 453 16.64 -27.35 -27.61
C ALA A 453 16.56 -26.96 -29.10
N ASN A 454 16.72 -27.92 -30.02
CA ASN A 454 16.50 -27.74 -31.47
C ASN A 454 17.21 -26.52 -32.10
N LEU A 455 18.45 -26.22 -31.70
CA LEU A 455 19.22 -25.12 -32.29
C LEU A 455 19.62 -25.38 -33.75
N ASN A 456 19.59 -24.34 -34.58
CA ASN A 456 20.22 -24.40 -35.90
C ASN A 456 21.76 -24.32 -35.79
N GLU A 457 22.46 -24.47 -36.91
CA GLU A 457 23.93 -24.52 -36.91
C GLU A 457 24.59 -23.25 -36.35
N LYS A 458 24.10 -22.07 -36.75
CA LYS A 458 24.66 -20.78 -36.29
C LYS A 458 24.41 -20.55 -34.80
N GLU A 459 23.21 -20.92 -34.35
CA GLU A 459 22.83 -20.85 -32.94
C GLU A 459 23.65 -21.81 -32.08
N THR A 460 23.90 -23.01 -32.59
CA THR A 460 24.76 -24.02 -31.96
C THR A 460 26.17 -23.48 -31.77
N ASP A 461 26.77 -22.89 -32.80
CA ASP A 461 28.12 -22.32 -32.71
C ASP A 461 28.18 -21.16 -31.69
N LEU A 462 27.13 -20.33 -31.62
CA LEU A 462 27.01 -19.25 -30.64
C LEU A 462 26.88 -19.79 -29.21
N PHE A 463 26.09 -20.85 -28.99
CA PHE A 463 25.98 -21.50 -27.69
C PHE A 463 27.32 -22.12 -27.27
N ILE A 464 28.00 -22.82 -28.19
CA ILE A 464 29.32 -23.42 -27.95
C ILE A 464 30.36 -22.38 -27.55
N SER A 465 30.30 -21.15 -28.10
CA SER A 465 31.21 -20.07 -27.69
C SER A 465 31.11 -19.72 -26.19
N HIS A 466 29.99 -20.06 -25.55
CA HIS A 466 29.75 -19.88 -24.11
C HIS A 466 29.86 -21.18 -23.30
N TRP A 467 30.26 -22.30 -23.91
CA TRP A 467 30.29 -23.62 -23.28
C TRP A 467 31.07 -23.65 -21.97
N SER A 468 32.18 -22.89 -21.88
CA SER A 468 32.99 -22.81 -20.66
C SER A 468 32.21 -22.32 -19.44
N GLY A 469 31.25 -21.41 -19.63
CA GLY A 469 30.35 -20.93 -18.59
C GLY A 469 29.23 -21.93 -18.32
N VAL A 470 28.69 -22.54 -19.37
CA VAL A 470 27.65 -23.57 -19.30
C VAL A 470 28.12 -24.76 -18.47
N ARG A 471 29.27 -25.35 -18.80
CA ARG A 471 29.83 -26.48 -18.04
C ARG A 471 30.06 -26.17 -16.56
N LYS A 472 30.45 -24.93 -16.24
CA LYS A 472 30.76 -24.52 -14.86
C LYS A 472 29.51 -24.50 -14.00
N TYR A 473 28.41 -23.92 -14.49
CA TYR A 473 27.17 -23.90 -13.71
C TYR A 473 26.54 -25.29 -13.64
N ILE A 474 26.57 -26.07 -14.72
CA ILE A 474 26.06 -27.45 -14.73
C ILE A 474 26.81 -28.30 -13.70
N ALA A 475 28.15 -28.25 -13.68
CA ALA A 475 28.94 -28.96 -12.69
C ALA A 475 28.62 -28.52 -11.26
N LYS A 476 28.39 -27.21 -11.03
CA LYS A 476 27.99 -26.67 -9.73
C LYS A 476 26.61 -27.19 -9.31
N PHE A 477 25.65 -27.20 -10.22
CA PHE A 477 24.28 -27.65 -9.94
C PHE A 477 24.21 -29.15 -9.70
N ILE A 478 24.94 -29.97 -10.47
CA ILE A 478 25.05 -31.41 -10.25
C ILE A 478 25.60 -31.73 -8.85
N LYS A 479 26.56 -30.93 -8.36
CA LYS A 479 27.16 -31.05 -7.02
C LYS A 479 26.25 -30.49 -5.90
N SER A 480 25.14 -29.84 -6.24
CA SER A 480 24.22 -29.25 -5.25
C SER A 480 23.48 -30.33 -4.45
N SER A 481 23.17 -30.04 -3.19
CA SER A 481 22.24 -30.85 -2.39
C SER A 481 20.77 -30.69 -2.86
N ASP A 482 20.47 -29.61 -3.57
CA ASP A 482 19.14 -29.31 -4.10
C ASP A 482 18.78 -30.25 -5.26
N TYR A 483 17.64 -30.94 -5.15
CA TYR A 483 17.18 -31.90 -6.16
C TYR A 483 16.73 -31.20 -7.46
N SER A 484 16.06 -30.05 -7.36
CA SER A 484 15.58 -29.30 -8.53
C SER A 484 16.75 -28.76 -9.35
N LEU A 485 17.77 -28.19 -8.70
CA LEU A 485 18.96 -27.70 -9.41
C LEU A 485 19.72 -28.83 -10.12
N ARG A 486 19.86 -30.00 -9.45
CA ARG A 486 20.45 -31.19 -10.08
C ARG A 486 19.64 -31.64 -11.29
N HIS A 487 18.32 -31.71 -11.17
CA HIS A 487 17.42 -32.06 -12.26
C HIS A 487 17.58 -31.11 -13.45
N ILE A 488 17.49 -29.79 -13.23
CA ILE A 488 17.62 -28.78 -14.29
C ILE A 488 18.96 -28.91 -15.03
N ALA A 489 20.05 -29.17 -14.30
CA ALA A 489 21.37 -29.32 -14.90
C ALA A 489 21.48 -30.55 -15.80
N VAL A 490 21.00 -31.72 -15.35
CA VAL A 490 21.00 -32.94 -16.17
C VAL A 490 20.04 -32.80 -17.34
N TRP A 491 18.85 -32.25 -17.11
CA TRP A 491 17.87 -31.98 -18.17
C TRP A 491 18.44 -31.05 -19.24
N THR A 492 19.17 -30.00 -18.87
CA THR A 492 19.83 -29.10 -19.83
C THR A 492 20.83 -29.87 -20.71
N LEU A 493 21.57 -30.83 -20.14
CA LEU A 493 22.49 -31.67 -20.91
C LEU A 493 21.75 -32.60 -21.87
N VAL A 494 20.60 -33.15 -21.47
CA VAL A 494 19.72 -33.91 -22.37
C VAL A 494 19.31 -33.03 -23.55
N GLN A 495 18.81 -31.81 -23.30
CA GLN A 495 18.46 -30.87 -24.37
C GLN A 495 19.65 -30.51 -25.27
N CYS A 496 20.87 -30.47 -24.74
CA CYS A 496 22.08 -30.24 -25.54
C CYS A 496 22.35 -31.37 -26.53
N VAL A 497 22.12 -32.64 -26.15
CA VAL A 497 22.49 -33.79 -26.99
C VAL A 497 21.36 -34.24 -27.92
N SER A 498 20.11 -33.98 -27.55
CA SER A 498 18.94 -34.37 -28.34
C SER A 498 18.94 -33.64 -29.69
N GLY A 499 19.36 -34.33 -30.74
CA GLY A 499 19.37 -33.81 -32.11
C GLY A 499 20.52 -32.87 -32.47
N ASN A 500 21.59 -32.79 -31.66
CA ASN A 500 22.73 -31.91 -31.94
C ASN A 500 24.10 -32.60 -31.75
N ASP A 501 24.67 -33.12 -32.84
CA ASP A 501 25.93 -33.86 -32.82
C ASP A 501 27.14 -33.01 -32.38
N LYS A 502 27.15 -31.70 -32.68
CA LYS A 502 28.24 -30.80 -32.26
C LYS A 502 28.26 -30.66 -30.74
N LEU A 503 27.10 -30.46 -30.12
CA LEU A 503 26.97 -30.38 -28.66
C LEU A 503 27.19 -31.74 -27.99
N LYS A 504 26.73 -32.84 -28.61
CA LYS A 504 27.05 -34.20 -28.18
C LYS A 504 28.57 -34.43 -28.13
N SER A 505 29.30 -34.07 -29.19
CA SER A 505 30.77 -34.13 -29.20
C SER A 505 31.39 -33.29 -28.09
N LYS A 506 30.88 -32.06 -27.85
CA LYS A 506 31.37 -31.20 -26.77
C LYS A 506 31.19 -31.80 -25.38
N LEU A 507 30.08 -32.51 -25.14
CA LEU A 507 29.85 -33.20 -23.88
C LEU A 507 30.73 -34.44 -23.73
N LEU A 508 30.96 -35.19 -24.82
CA LEU A 508 31.86 -36.34 -24.85
C LEU A 508 33.32 -35.96 -24.54
N ASP A 509 33.74 -34.76 -24.96
CA ASP A 509 35.08 -34.22 -24.66
C ASP A 509 35.23 -33.74 -23.20
N ASP A 510 34.14 -33.64 -22.42
CA ASP A 510 34.15 -33.13 -21.05
C ASP A 510 34.15 -34.26 -20.00
N GLU A 511 35.33 -34.86 -19.78
CA GLU A 511 35.50 -35.98 -18.84
C GLU A 511 35.02 -35.67 -17.41
N GLU A 512 35.11 -34.41 -16.96
CA GLU A 512 34.68 -34.03 -15.60
C GLU A 512 33.16 -34.12 -15.49
N LEU A 513 32.43 -33.54 -16.45
CA LEU A 513 30.98 -33.62 -16.47
C LEU A 513 30.49 -35.06 -16.61
N LEU A 514 31.11 -35.86 -17.49
CA LEU A 514 30.76 -37.28 -17.64
C LEU A 514 30.89 -38.05 -16.33
N LYS A 515 31.99 -37.87 -15.59
CA LYS A 515 32.19 -38.50 -14.27
C LYS A 515 31.12 -38.06 -13.25
N LEU A 516 30.70 -36.80 -13.29
CA LEU A 516 29.64 -36.29 -12.42
C LEU A 516 28.29 -36.91 -12.77
N ILE A 517 27.93 -36.99 -14.05
CA ILE A 517 26.69 -37.61 -14.54
C ILE A 517 26.65 -39.10 -14.19
N GLU A 518 27.76 -39.82 -14.38
CA GLU A 518 27.88 -41.22 -13.95
C GLU A 518 27.73 -41.41 -12.45
N THR A 519 28.17 -40.43 -11.66
CA THR A 519 28.01 -40.48 -10.21
C THR A 519 26.54 -40.33 -9.84
N VAL A 520 25.83 -39.37 -10.45
CA VAL A 520 24.40 -39.15 -10.25
C VAL A 520 23.59 -40.36 -10.70
N SER A 521 23.86 -40.94 -11.88
CA SER A 521 23.11 -42.09 -12.41
C SER A 521 23.15 -43.35 -11.54
N LYS A 522 24.16 -43.45 -10.66
CA LYS A 522 24.36 -44.56 -9.71
C LYS A 522 23.79 -44.26 -8.31
N GLN A 523 23.31 -43.05 -8.03
CA GLN A 523 22.67 -42.71 -6.76
C GLN A 523 21.34 -43.47 -6.62
N ARG A 524 21.07 -44.01 -5.43
CA ARG A 524 19.78 -44.68 -5.15
C ARG A 524 18.71 -43.61 -4.92
N LEU A 525 17.60 -43.73 -5.66
CA LEU A 525 16.37 -42.95 -5.45
C LEU A 525 16.01 -42.89 -3.96
N PRO A 526 15.87 -41.70 -3.35
CA PRO A 526 15.12 -41.58 -2.12
C PRO A 526 13.69 -42.03 -2.41
N ARG A 527 13.21 -43.08 -1.76
CA ARG A 527 11.80 -43.50 -1.86
C ARG A 527 10.93 -42.45 -1.18
N GLY A 528 10.24 -41.62 -1.95
CA GLY A 528 9.17 -40.74 -1.46
C GLY A 528 8.49 -40.01 -2.62
N PRO A 529 7.15 -39.84 -2.59
CA PRO A 529 6.45 -39.04 -3.58
C PRO A 529 6.58 -37.58 -3.16
N GLU A 530 7.65 -36.92 -3.56
CA GLU A 530 7.69 -35.47 -3.49
C GLU A 530 7.73 -34.96 -4.92
N SER A 531 6.52 -34.74 -5.45
CA SER A 531 6.31 -33.78 -6.53
C SER A 531 6.87 -32.44 -6.05
N VAL A 532 8.12 -32.15 -6.37
CA VAL A 532 8.73 -30.85 -6.05
C VAL A 532 8.12 -29.84 -7.02
N SER A 533 7.02 -29.21 -6.62
CA SER A 533 6.45 -28.06 -7.33
C SER A 533 7.30 -26.83 -7.04
N SER A 534 8.38 -26.65 -7.78
CA SER A 534 9.00 -25.34 -7.98
C SER A 534 8.53 -24.81 -9.32
N GLY A 535 7.63 -23.83 -9.31
CA GLY A 535 7.16 -23.15 -10.53
C GLY A 535 6.14 -23.91 -11.40
N GLY A 536 5.39 -24.87 -10.85
CA GLY A 536 4.29 -25.53 -11.59
C GLY A 536 4.70 -26.68 -12.52
N LEU A 537 5.95 -27.15 -12.46
CA LEU A 537 6.41 -28.30 -13.24
C LEU A 537 6.21 -29.61 -12.46
N VAL A 538 5.37 -30.50 -13.00
CA VAL A 538 5.36 -31.92 -12.63
C VAL A 538 6.55 -32.56 -13.31
N VAL A 539 7.58 -32.89 -12.54
CA VAL A 539 8.80 -33.53 -13.04
C VAL A 539 8.55 -35.03 -13.15
N GLU A 540 8.38 -35.55 -14.36
CA GLU A 540 8.10 -36.98 -14.59
C GLU A 540 9.33 -37.87 -14.33
N ASN A 541 10.54 -37.35 -14.56
CA ASN A 541 11.80 -38.11 -14.42
C ASN A 541 12.75 -37.46 -13.43
N SER A 542 13.30 -38.25 -12.51
CA SER A 542 14.36 -37.85 -11.58
C SER A 542 15.66 -37.47 -12.30
N ALA A 543 16.56 -36.75 -11.61
CA ALA A 543 17.88 -36.41 -12.16
C ALA A 543 18.71 -37.68 -12.46
N GLU A 544 18.51 -38.73 -11.67
CA GLU A 544 19.10 -40.05 -11.82
C GLU A 544 18.62 -40.75 -13.09
N GLU A 545 17.31 -40.76 -13.35
CA GLU A 545 16.70 -41.33 -14.56
C GLU A 545 17.14 -40.55 -15.81
N LEU A 546 17.12 -39.22 -15.75
CA LEU A 546 17.63 -38.40 -16.85
C LEU A 546 19.12 -38.65 -17.11
N SER A 547 19.92 -38.87 -16.06
CA SER A 547 21.35 -39.19 -16.22
C SER A 547 21.55 -40.55 -16.90
N GLN A 548 20.69 -41.53 -16.60
CA GLN A 548 20.71 -42.83 -17.28
C GLN A 548 20.32 -42.71 -18.76
N THR A 549 19.28 -41.95 -19.06
CA THR A 549 18.85 -41.67 -20.45
C THR A 549 19.95 -40.94 -21.22
N LEU A 550 20.55 -39.90 -20.63
CA LEU A 550 21.66 -39.16 -21.23
C LEU A 550 22.84 -40.08 -21.55
N LEU A 551 23.25 -40.94 -20.61
CA LEU A 551 24.34 -41.89 -20.83
C LEU A 551 24.00 -42.95 -21.90
N GLN A 552 22.73 -43.26 -22.13
CA GLN A 552 22.31 -44.12 -23.23
C GLN A 552 22.41 -43.39 -24.57
N GLU A 553 21.94 -42.15 -24.66
CA GLU A 553 22.03 -41.32 -25.86
C GLU A 553 23.47 -40.99 -26.26
N LEU A 554 24.38 -40.92 -25.28
CA LEU A 554 25.81 -40.67 -25.50
C LEU A 554 26.58 -41.88 -26.04
N LYS A 555 25.99 -43.08 -26.04
CA LYS A 555 26.66 -44.25 -26.62
C LYS A 555 26.84 -44.09 -28.14
N PRO A 556 27.91 -44.70 -28.70
CA PRO A 556 28.18 -44.68 -30.13
C PRO A 556 27.07 -45.31 -30.95
#